data_AF-A0A3B1ATZ8-F1
#
_entry.id   AF-A0A3B1ATZ8-F1
#
_cell.length_a   1.000
_cell.length_b   1.000
_cell.length_c   1.000
_cell.angle_alpha   90.00
_cell.angle_beta   90.00
_cell.angle_gamma   90.00
#
_symmetry.space_group_name_H-M   'P 1'
#
loop_
_entity.id
_entity.type
_entity.pdbx_description
1 polymer ?
#
loop_
_entity_poly.entity_id
_entity_poly.type
_entity_poly.pdbx_seq_one_letter_code
_entity_poly.pdbx_strand_id
1 'polypeptide(L)' 'MFLKKFIFVNWGNIPQLEFEMGPINLLSGGNGSGKTTAADAIQTIMTAAHENLFQYNPGQDETT' A
#
# COMPACT_ATOMS: atom_id res chain seq x y z
N MET A 1 -17.10 -8.43 -5.10
CA MET A 1 -16.38 -7.78 -3.98
C MET A 1 -15.43 -6.75 -4.58
N PHE A 2 -15.32 -5.55 -4.01
CA PHE A 2 -14.39 -4.52 -4.48
C PHE A 2 -13.85 -3.72 -3.28
N LEU A 3 -12.65 -3.13 -3.43
CA LEU A 3 -12.09 -2.22 -2.44
C LEU A 3 -12.81 -0.87 -2.59
N LYS A 4 -13.45 -0.38 -1.52
CA LYS A 4 -14.22 0.88 -1.55
C LYS A 4 -13.36 2.10 -1.21
N LYS A 5 -12.48 1.96 -0.23
CA LYS A 5 -11.72 3.05 0.38
C LYS A 5 -10.43 2.53 0.97
N PHE A 6 -9.38 3.34 0.87
CA PHE A 6 -8.11 3.13 1.56
C PHE A 6 -7.93 4.17 2.65
N ILE A 7 -7.42 3.73 3.80
CA ILE A 7 -7.05 4.57 4.92
C ILE A 7 -5.64 4.13 5.34
N PHE A 8 -4.67 5.00 5.16
CA PHE A 8 -3.29 4.76 5.60
C PHE A 8 -3.08 5.40 6.97
N VAL A 9 -2.63 4.59 7.92
CA VAL A 9 -2.25 5.02 9.28
C VAL A 9 -0.91 4.39 9.60
N ASN A 10 0.14 5.20 9.74
CA ASN A 10 1.50 4.76 10.06
C ASN A 10 2.02 3.62 9.13
N TRP A 11 1.76 3.74 7.82
CA TRP A 11 2.08 2.70 6.84
C TRP A 11 3.32 3.08 6.01
N GLY A 12 4.49 2.61 6.45
CA GLY A 12 5.78 2.92 5.83
C GLY A 12 5.99 4.44 5.73
N ASN A 13 6.37 4.90 4.54
CA ASN A 13 6.61 6.31 4.24
C ASN A 13 5.39 7.06 3.67
N ILE A 14 4.22 6.42 3.60
CA ILE A 14 3.02 7.05 3.06
C ILE A 14 2.43 7.97 4.14
N PRO A 15 2.09 9.24 3.82
CA PRO A 15 1.41 10.11 4.76
C PRO A 15 0.07 9.52 5.22
N GLN A 16 -0.36 9.88 6.42
CA GLN A 16 -1.67 9.48 6.90
C GLN A 16 -2.75 10.16 6.04
N LEU A 17 -3.51 9.35 5.30
CA LEU A 17 -4.47 9.85 4.34
C LEU A 17 -5.56 8.82 4.04
N GLU A 18 -6.66 9.31 3.48
CA GLU A 18 -7.80 8.52 3.08
C GLU A 18 -8.22 8.88 1.65
N PHE A 19 -8.56 7.87 0.86
CA PHE A 19 -9.08 8.07 -0.50
C PHE A 19 -10.05 6.96 -0.90
N GLU A 20 -10.99 7.31 -1.78
CA GLU A 20 -11.92 6.36 -2.36
C GLU A 20 -11.31 5.65 -3.57
N MET A 21 -11.68 4.38 -3.74
CA MET A 21 -11.21 3.56 -4.84
C MET A 21 -12.26 3.57 -5.95
N GLY A 22 -11.83 3.98 -7.15
CA GLY A 22 -12.63 3.93 -8.36
C GLY A 22 -12.66 2.55 -9.00
N PRO A 23 -13.39 2.38 -10.12
CA PRO A 23 -13.36 1.15 -10.91
C PRO A 23 -11.97 0.88 -11.54
N ILE A 24 -11.19 1.94 -11.78
CA ILE A 24 -9.80 1.88 -12.24
C ILE A 24 -9.00 2.86 -11.37
N ASN A 25 -7.88 2.40 -10.82
CA ASN A 25 -6.98 3.20 -9.98
C ASN A 25 -5.56 3.10 -10.52
N LEU A 26 -4.88 4.23 -10.65
CA LEU A 26 -3.49 4.30 -11.09
C LEU A 26 -2.62 4.84 -9.96
N LEU A 27 -1.71 4.02 -9.43
CA LEU A 27 -0.69 4.46 -8.50
C LEU A 27 0.49 5.04 -9.29
N SER A 28 0.59 6.38 -9.34
CA SER A 28 1.63 7.10 -10.08
C SER A 28 2.41 8.06 -9.17
N GLY A 29 3.63 8.42 -9.56
CA GLY A 29 4.55 9.25 -8.78
C GLY A 29 6.02 8.90 -9.03
N GLY A 30 6.93 9.72 -8.51
CA GLY A 30 8.40 9.51 -8.61
C GLY A 30 8.89 8.24 -7.90
N ASN A 31 10.14 7.84 -8.14
CA ASN A 31 10.74 6.75 -7.37
C ASN A 31 10.81 7.11 -5.87
N GLY A 32 10.60 6.12 -5.00
CA GLY A 32 10.53 6.33 -3.55
C GLY A 32 9.21 6.96 -3.05
N SER A 33 8.28 7.33 -3.92
CA SER A 33 7.02 7.99 -3.50
C SER A 33 5.98 7.09 -2.81
N GLY A 34 6.33 5.85 -2.44
CA GLY A 34 5.44 4.93 -1.73
C GLY A 34 4.44 4.14 -2.60
N LYS A 35 4.62 4.07 -3.93
CA LYS A 35 3.70 3.31 -4.82
C LYS A 35 3.63 1.82 -4.48
N THR A 36 4.79 1.16 -4.39
CA THR A 36 4.86 -0.27 -4.05
C THR A 36 4.42 -0.49 -2.60
N THR A 37 4.78 0.41 -1.70
CA THR A 37 4.29 0.44 -0.31
C THR A 37 2.76 0.46 -0.23
N ALA A 38 2.07 1.21 -1.11
CA ALA A 38 0.61 1.22 -1.16
C ALA A 38 0.03 -0.13 -1.64
N ALA A 39 0.70 -0.77 -2.61
CA ALA A 39 0.35 -2.12 -3.04
C ALA A 39 0.60 -3.16 -1.93
N ASP A 40 1.62 -2.94 -1.10
CA ASP A 40 1.93 -3.81 0.05
C ASP A 40 0.80 -3.78 1.09
N ALA A 41 0.14 -2.64 1.30
CA ALA A 41 -1.04 -2.59 2.17
C ALA A 41 -2.19 -3.44 1.61
N ILE A 42 -2.41 -3.41 0.28
CA ILE A 42 -3.42 -4.24 -0.38
C ILE A 42 -3.11 -5.72 -0.12
N GLN A 43 -1.89 -6.19 -0.39
CA GLN A 43 -1.56 -7.61 -0.16
C GLN A 43 -1.72 -7.98 1.32
N THR A 44 -1.33 -7.11 2.24
CA THR A 44 -1.41 -7.36 3.70
C THR A 44 -2.84 -7.66 4.13
N ILE A 45 -3.78 -6.80 3.73
CA ILE A 45 -5.20 -6.94 4.09
C ILE A 45 -5.81 -8.17 3.42
N MET A 46 -5.46 -8.41 2.15
CA MET A 46 -6.05 -9.51 1.36
C MET A 46 -5.53 -10.89 1.79
N THR A 47 -4.34 -10.96 2.36
CA THR A 47 -3.70 -12.20 2.83
C THR A 47 -3.73 -12.37 4.35
N ALA A 48 -4.28 -11.38 5.07
CA ALA A 48 -4.20 -11.27 6.52
C ALA A 48 -2.77 -11.36 7.08
N ALA A 49 -1.77 -10.89 6.31
CA ALA A 49 -0.34 -10.99 6.64
C ALA A 49 0.10 -12.42 7.01
N HIS A 50 -0.50 -13.43 6.39
CA HIS A 50 -0.16 -14.81 6.67
C HIS A 50 1.27 -15.11 6.20
N GLU A 51 2.09 -15.71 7.07
CA GLU A 51 3.47 -16.06 6.74
C GLU A 51 3.55 -16.85 5.43
N ASN A 52 4.55 -16.52 4.60
CA ASN A 52 4.79 -17.08 3.27
C ASN A 52 3.74 -16.73 2.18
N LEU A 53 2.75 -15.90 2.48
CA LEU A 53 1.75 -15.43 1.50
C LEU A 53 1.85 -13.94 1.16
N PHE A 54 2.76 -13.20 1.78
CA PHE A 54 3.07 -11.82 1.46
C PHE A 54 4.59 -11.62 1.35
N GLN A 55 5.00 -10.62 0.59
CA GLN A 55 6.39 -10.17 0.52
C GLN A 55 6.41 -8.66 0.33
N TYR A 56 6.88 -7.94 1.35
CA TYR A 56 6.98 -6.48 1.28
C TYR A 56 8.15 -6.03 0.41
N ASN A 57 7.99 -4.85 -0.19
CA ASN A 57 9.04 -4.22 -0.95
C ASN A 57 10.24 -3.86 -0.05
N PRO A 58 11.47 -4.33 -0.34
CA PRO A 58 12.66 -4.04 0.48
C PRO A 58 12.96 -2.54 0.61
N GLY A 59 12.66 -1.77 -0.44
CA GLY A 59 12.84 -0.32 -0.44
C GLY A 59 11.86 0.45 0.47
N GLN A 60 10.94 -0.24 1.15
CA GLN A 60 10.06 0.37 2.16
C GLN A 60 10.84 0.77 3.43
N ASP A 61 11.89 0.04 3.77
CA ASP A 61 12.77 0.32 4.91
C ASP A 61 13.85 1.39 4.59
N GLU A 62 14.01 1.76 3.32
CA GLU A 62 15.02 2.74 2.86
C GLU A 62 14.56 4.20 3.00
N THR A 63 13.30 4.43 3.36
CA THR A 63 12.71 5.76 3.49
C THR A 63 12.70 6.20 4.96
N THR A 64 13.64 7.08 5.31
CA THR A 64 13.70 7.80 6.61
C THR A 64 12.91 9.10 6.56
#